data_AF-A0AAE3GAE7-F1
#
_entry.id   AF-A0AAE3GAE7-F1
#
_cell.length_a   1.000
_cell.length_b   1.000
_cell.length_c   1.000
_cell.angle_alpha   90.00
_cell.angle_beta   90.00
_cell.angle_gamma   90.00
#
_symmetry.space_group_name_H-M   'P 1'
#
loop_
_entity.id
_entity.type
_entity.pdbx_description
1 polymer ?
#
loop_
_entity_poly.entity_id
_entity_poly.type
_entity_poly.pdbx_seq_one_letter_code
_entity_poly.pdbx_strand_id
1 'polypeptide(L)'
;MKARIGRWSDGRLTIEIDTEKHSEAQVLHDLIRDTQAWPEFLAQGAEQARHPEQVTADNRPFYTGNETVAQVTPDGVHIEHVWSGDKVLLSHADFVDFVETYLRLLELRKQERGGVRGEVE
;
A
#
# COMPACT_ATOMS: atom_id res chain seq x y z
N MET A 1 6.99 -9.92 5.62
CA MET A 1 7.53 -8.64 5.11
C MET A 1 7.53 -7.62 6.26
N LYS A 2 8.24 -6.49 6.18
CA LYS A 2 8.01 -5.35 7.08
C LYS A 2 8.08 -4.05 6.30
N ALA A 3 7.11 -3.16 6.50
CA ALA A 3 7.13 -1.80 5.96
C ALA A 3 7.49 -0.80 7.07
N ARG A 4 8.31 0.21 6.77
CA ARG A 4 8.63 1.29 7.72
C ARG A 4 8.81 2.61 7.01
N ILE A 5 8.52 3.70 7.72
CA ILE A 5 8.77 5.06 7.24
C ILE A 5 10.25 5.38 7.44
N GLY A 6 10.94 5.62 6.34
CA GLY A 6 12.31 6.13 6.29
C GLY A 6 12.36 7.61 5.92
N ARG A 7 13.55 8.21 6.04
CA ARG A 7 13.83 9.57 5.58
C ARG A 7 15.15 9.61 4.81
N TRP A 8 15.12 10.21 3.63
CA TRP A 8 16.31 10.45 2.81
C TRP A 8 17.10 11.65 3.34
N SER A 9 18.38 11.74 2.97
CA SER A 9 19.26 12.84 3.36
C SER A 9 18.80 14.21 2.86
N ASP A 10 17.96 14.25 1.83
CA ASP A 10 17.34 15.48 1.28
C ASP A 10 16.03 15.87 1.98
N GLY A 11 15.65 15.15 3.06
CA GLY A 11 14.45 15.40 3.85
C GLY A 11 13.19 14.70 3.32
N ARG A 12 13.24 13.96 2.20
CA ARG A 12 12.08 13.26 1.67
C ARG A 12 11.71 12.05 2.54
N LEU A 13 10.45 11.98 2.96
CA LEU A 13 9.89 10.79 3.61
C LEU A 13 9.63 9.68 2.58
N THR A 14 9.98 8.44 2.91
CA THR A 14 9.82 7.26 2.04
C THR A 14 9.30 6.07 2.82
N ILE A 15 8.89 5.02 2.10
CA ILE A 15 8.60 3.70 2.69
C ILE A 15 9.74 2.79 2.31
N GLU A 16 10.33 2.16 3.32
CA GLU A 16 11.29 1.08 3.15
C GLU A 16 10.52 -0.24 3.35
N ILE A 17 10.61 -1.14 2.37
CA ILE A 17 10.00 -2.46 2.41
C ILE A 17 11.13 -3.48 2.52
N ASP A 18 11.15 -4.24 3.59
CA ASP A 18 12.07 -5.36 3.76
C ASP A 18 11.44 -6.63 3.18
N THR A 19 11.84 -6.96 1.96
CA THR A 19 11.37 -8.13 1.21
C THR A 19 12.53 -8.82 0.50
N GLU A 20 12.50 -10.15 0.47
CA GLU A 20 13.51 -10.98 -0.20
C GLU A 20 13.32 -11.01 -1.73
N LYS A 21 12.17 -10.57 -2.22
CA LYS A 21 11.77 -10.71 -3.63
C LYS A 21 11.64 -9.33 -4.29
N HIS A 22 12.45 -9.09 -5.31
CA HIS A 22 12.38 -7.86 -6.10
C HIS A 22 11.00 -7.64 -6.74
N SER A 23 10.35 -8.72 -7.21
CA SER A 23 9.00 -8.65 -7.81
C SER A 23 7.93 -8.19 -6.82
N GLU A 24 8.09 -8.48 -5.52
CA GLU A 24 7.18 -8.02 -4.47
C GLU A 24 7.25 -6.51 -4.30
N ALA A 25 8.46 -5.96 -4.22
CA ALA A 25 8.67 -4.52 -4.14
C ALA A 25 8.14 -3.77 -5.37
N GLN A 26 8.32 -4.33 -6.57
CA GLN A 26 7.86 -3.73 -7.82
C GLN A 26 6.32 -3.67 -7.88
N VAL A 27 5.64 -4.79 -7.65
CA VAL A 27 4.16 -4.84 -7.69
C VAL A 27 3.55 -3.93 -6.62
N LEU A 28 4.15 -3.86 -5.42
CA LEU A 28 3.72 -2.93 -4.38
C LEU A 28 3.94 -1.47 -4.76
N HIS A 29 5.07 -1.15 -5.40
CA HIS A 29 5.32 0.19 -5.92
C HIS A 29 4.27 0.59 -6.96
N ASP A 30 3.94 -0.32 -7.88
CA ASP A 30 2.94 -0.05 -8.92
C ASP A 30 1.54 0.12 -8.34
N LEU A 31 1.16 -0.69 -7.34
CA LEU A 31 -0.10 -0.52 -6.61
C LEU A 31 -0.20 0.87 -5.97
N ILE A 32 0.87 1.36 -5.35
CA ILE A 32 0.91 2.71 -4.76
C ILE A 32 0.80 3.80 -5.82
N ARG A 33 1.50 3.65 -6.94
CA ARG A 33 1.42 4.60 -8.06
C ARG A 33 -0.02 4.71 -8.57
N ASP A 34 -0.67 3.59 -8.77
CA ASP A 34 -2.03 3.47 -9.30
C ASP A 34 -3.10 4.02 -8.33
N THR A 35 -2.90 3.81 -7.03
CA THR A 35 -3.83 4.24 -5.97
C THR A 35 -3.49 5.62 -5.38
N GLN A 36 -2.46 6.31 -5.87
CA GLN A 36 -1.97 7.56 -5.27
C GLN A 36 -3.07 8.64 -5.18
N ALA A 37 -3.94 8.71 -6.19
CA ALA A 37 -5.05 9.67 -6.22
C ALA A 37 -6.27 9.22 -5.40
N TRP A 38 -6.36 7.93 -5.06
CA TRP A 38 -7.49 7.30 -4.36
C TRP A 38 -7.01 6.33 -3.27
N PRO A 39 -6.29 6.82 -2.24
CA PRO A 39 -5.77 5.98 -1.16
C PRO A 39 -6.86 5.26 -0.34
N GLU A 40 -8.12 5.70 -0.44
CA GLU A 40 -9.27 5.05 0.18
C GLU A 40 -9.48 3.60 -0.27
N PHE A 41 -9.09 3.24 -1.51
CA PHE A 41 -9.15 1.85 -1.96
C PHE A 41 -8.20 0.96 -1.19
N LEU A 42 -6.99 1.46 -0.87
CA LEU A 42 -6.04 0.74 -0.02
C LEU A 42 -6.60 0.59 1.39
N ALA A 43 -7.21 1.64 1.94
CA ALA A 43 -7.83 1.57 3.26
C ALA A 43 -8.96 0.52 3.32
N GLN A 44 -9.81 0.45 2.28
CA GLN A 44 -10.84 -0.58 2.16
C GLN A 44 -10.24 -1.98 2.05
N GLY A 45 -9.19 -2.16 1.25
CA GLY A 45 -8.49 -3.43 1.14
C GLY A 45 -7.88 -3.87 2.47
N ALA A 46 -7.26 -2.95 3.21
CA ALA A 46 -6.68 -3.23 4.52
C ALA A 46 -7.75 -3.62 5.54
N GLU A 47 -8.91 -2.95 5.51
CA GLU A 47 -10.04 -3.32 6.38
C GLU A 47 -10.56 -4.73 6.08
N GLN A 48 -10.70 -5.10 4.81
CA GLN A 48 -11.05 -6.48 4.45
C GLN A 48 -9.99 -7.48 4.92
N ALA A 49 -8.71 -7.13 4.78
CA ALA A 49 -7.61 -7.99 5.19
C ALA A 49 -7.52 -8.16 6.72
N ARG A 50 -8.03 -7.23 7.53
CA ARG A 50 -8.15 -7.41 9.00
C ARG A 50 -9.20 -8.44 9.39
N HIS A 51 -10.14 -8.72 8.50
CA HIS A 51 -11.26 -9.64 8.72
C HIS A 51 -11.27 -10.77 7.68
N PRO A 52 -10.18 -11.57 7.58
CA PRO A 52 -10.07 -12.62 6.56
C PRO A 52 -11.17 -13.69 6.68
N GLU A 53 -11.76 -13.85 7.87
CA GLU A 53 -12.89 -14.75 8.11
C GLU A 53 -14.19 -14.33 7.40
N GLN A 54 -14.29 -13.06 7.00
CA GLN A 54 -15.45 -12.51 6.29
C GLN A 54 -15.25 -12.54 4.77
N VAL A 55 -14.04 -12.89 4.32
CA VAL A 55 -13.66 -12.91 2.91
C VAL A 55 -13.91 -14.30 2.33
N THR A 56 -14.46 -14.35 1.11
CA THR A 56 -14.64 -15.60 0.35
C THR A 56 -13.66 -15.68 -0.81
N ALA A 57 -13.44 -16.87 -1.37
CA ALA A 57 -12.57 -17.03 -2.55
C ALA A 57 -13.09 -16.26 -3.78
N ASP A 58 -14.40 -16.07 -3.88
CA ASP A 58 -15.07 -15.30 -4.94
C ASP A 58 -15.17 -13.79 -4.62
N ASN A 59 -14.52 -13.33 -3.55
CA ASN A 59 -14.55 -11.91 -3.19
C ASN A 59 -13.99 -11.08 -4.34
N ARG A 60 -14.66 -9.99 -4.70
CA ARG A 60 -14.23 -9.18 -5.85
C ARG A 60 -12.94 -8.41 -5.52
N PRO A 61 -12.11 -8.07 -6.53
CA PRO A 61 -11.00 -7.15 -6.33
C PRO A 61 -11.50 -5.85 -5.68
N PHE A 62 -10.81 -5.41 -4.62
CA PHE A 62 -11.09 -4.11 -4.00
C PHE A 62 -10.51 -2.97 -4.83
N TYR A 63 -9.53 -3.28 -5.68
CA TYR A 63 -8.93 -2.33 -6.61
C TYR A 63 -8.68 -2.98 -7.97
N THR A 64 -9.10 -2.26 -9.01
CA THR A 64 -8.82 -2.60 -10.41
C THR A 64 -8.35 -1.31 -11.09
N GLY A 65 -7.04 -1.15 -11.21
CA GLY A 65 -6.38 0.01 -11.81
C GLY A 65 -5.93 -0.25 -13.25
N ASN A 66 -5.06 0.65 -13.72
CA ASN A 66 -4.50 0.56 -15.07
C ASN A 66 -3.38 -0.46 -15.17
N GLU A 67 -2.59 -0.62 -14.11
CA GLU A 67 -1.42 -1.48 -14.07
C GLU A 67 -1.58 -2.59 -13.04
N THR A 68 -2.40 -2.39 -12.01
CA THR A 68 -2.55 -3.34 -10.91
C THR A 68 -4.00 -3.72 -10.61
N VAL A 69 -4.19 -4.99 -10.24
CA VAL A 69 -5.43 -5.51 -9.65
C VAL A 69 -5.10 -6.08 -8.29
N ALA A 70 -5.90 -5.76 -7.27
CA ALA A 70 -5.69 -6.24 -5.92
C ALA A 70 -6.98 -6.78 -5.30
N GLN A 71 -6.86 -7.96 -4.69
CA GLN A 71 -7.98 -8.74 -4.16
C GLN A 71 -7.60 -9.37 -2.82
N VAL A 72 -8.47 -9.22 -1.83
CA VAL A 72 -8.36 -9.97 -0.58
C VAL A 72 -9.09 -11.29 -0.75
N THR A 73 -8.42 -12.37 -0.40
CA THR A 73 -8.92 -13.76 -0.42
C THR A 73 -8.74 -14.38 0.98
N PRO A 74 -9.30 -15.57 1.25
CA PRO A 74 -9.07 -16.26 2.51
C PRO A 74 -7.60 -16.60 2.80
N ASP A 75 -6.79 -16.76 1.75
CA ASP A 75 -5.38 -17.19 1.87
C ASP A 75 -4.39 -16.02 1.95
N GLY A 76 -4.85 -14.80 1.64
CA GLY A 76 -4.02 -13.60 1.65
C GLY A 76 -4.52 -12.53 0.70
N VAL A 77 -3.65 -11.59 0.37
CA VAL A 77 -3.92 -10.51 -0.58
C VAL A 77 -3.16 -10.79 -1.87
N HIS A 78 -3.90 -11.04 -2.94
CA HIS A 78 -3.37 -11.19 -4.27
C HIS A 78 -3.24 -9.82 -4.91
N ILE A 79 -2.05 -9.52 -5.41
CA ILE A 79 -1.78 -8.31 -6.18
C ILE A 79 -1.13 -8.75 -7.49
N GLU A 80 -1.72 -8.33 -8.60
CA GLU A 80 -1.28 -8.69 -9.94
C GLU A 80 -0.98 -7.44 -10.74
N HIS A 81 0.17 -7.44 -11.42
CA HIS A 81 0.45 -6.46 -12.45
C HIS A 81 -0.13 -6.93 -13.79
N VAL A 82 -1.11 -6.19 -14.31
CA VAL A 82 -1.99 -6.60 -15.42
C VAL A 82 -1.22 -6.97 -16.70
N TRP A 83 -0.14 -6.25 -17.02
CA TRP A 83 0.58 -6.42 -18.28
C TRP A 83 1.69 -7.47 -18.25
N SER A 84 2.47 -7.52 -17.17
CA SER A 84 3.54 -8.51 -17.02
C SER A 84 3.02 -9.86 -16.54
N GLY A 85 1.84 -9.89 -15.91
CA GLY A 85 1.29 -11.06 -15.25
C GLY A 85 2.03 -11.42 -13.96
N ASP A 86 2.89 -10.53 -13.45
CA ASP A 86 3.56 -10.73 -12.17
C ASP A 86 2.52 -10.72 -11.04
N LYS A 87 2.59 -11.74 -10.19
CA LYS A 87 1.67 -11.93 -9.08
C LYS A 87 2.42 -12.07 -7.78
N VAL A 88 1.90 -11.41 -6.77
CA VAL A 88 2.36 -11.49 -5.40
C VAL A 88 1.18 -11.91 -4.54
N LEU A 89 1.44 -12.87 -3.64
CA LEU A 89 0.56 -13.20 -2.55
C LEU A 89 1.19 -12.70 -1.26
N LEU A 90 0.59 -11.69 -0.65
CA LEU A 90 0.98 -11.21 0.67
C LEU A 90 0.09 -11.86 1.72
N SER A 91 0.64 -12.09 2.91
CA SER A 91 -0.20 -12.37 4.07
C SER A 91 -1.10 -11.16 4.38
N HIS A 92 -2.25 -11.38 5.00
CA HIS A 92 -3.12 -10.28 5.40
C HIS A 92 -2.41 -9.27 6.30
N ALA A 93 -1.63 -9.77 7.27
CA ALA A 93 -0.88 -8.95 8.20
C ALA A 93 0.18 -8.09 7.48
N ASP A 94 0.93 -8.66 6.54
CA ASP A 94 1.93 -7.94 5.76
C ASP A 94 1.29 -6.83 4.91
N PHE A 95 0.13 -7.12 4.32
CA PHE A 95 -0.60 -6.12 3.53
C PHE A 95 -1.14 -4.98 4.39
N VAL A 96 -1.71 -5.29 5.56
CA VAL A 96 -2.22 -4.28 6.51
C VAL A 96 -1.08 -3.39 6.99
N ASP A 97 0.05 -3.97 7.43
CA ASP A 97 1.24 -3.23 7.86
C ASP A 97 1.74 -2.27 6.78
N PHE A 98 1.82 -2.75 5.54
CA PHE A 98 2.20 -1.95 4.38
C PHE A 98 1.25 -0.77 4.13
N VAL A 99 -0.05 -1.03 4.07
CA VAL A 99 -1.05 0.02 3.81
C VAL A 99 -1.08 1.05 4.94
N GLU A 100 -1.07 0.63 6.19
CA GLU A 100 -1.05 1.54 7.34
C GLU A 100 0.20 2.42 7.32
N THR A 101 1.36 1.84 7.03
CA THR A 101 2.61 2.58 6.87
C THR A 101 2.51 3.62 5.75
N TYR A 102 1.89 3.27 4.62
CA TYR A 102 1.68 4.20 3.51
C TYR A 102 0.70 5.33 3.83
N LEU A 103 -0.45 5.02 4.42
CA LEU A 103 -1.41 6.04 4.81
C LEU A 103 -0.79 6.99 5.84
N ARG A 104 -0.01 6.47 6.80
CA ARG A 104 0.72 7.28 7.76
C ARG A 104 1.76 8.19 7.10
N LEU A 105 2.47 7.71 6.07
CA LEU A 105 3.38 8.54 5.27
C LEU A 105 2.63 9.72 4.63
N LEU A 106 1.45 9.48 4.05
CA LEU A 106 0.65 10.53 3.42
C LEU A 106 0.21 11.59 4.44
N GLU A 107 -0.17 11.19 5.65
CA GLU A 107 -0.49 12.12 6.74
C GLU A 107 0.71 13.00 7.12
N LEU A 108 1.89 12.40 7.32
CA LEU A 108 3.10 13.14 7.68
C LEU A 108 3.49 14.15 6.58
N ARG A 109 3.41 13.74 5.30
CA ARG A 109 3.66 14.65 4.17
C ARG A 109 2.66 15.81 4.11
N LYS A 110 1.39 15.58 4.49
CA LYS A 110 0.39 16.66 4.58
C LYS A 110 0.72 17.63 5.72
N GLN A 111 1.16 17.12 6.88
CA GLN A 111 1.57 17.95 8.02
C GLN A 111 2.80 18.80 7.70
N GLU A 112 3.82 18.24 7.04
CA GLU A 112 5.01 18.99 6.62
C GLU A 112 4.66 20.11 5.62
N ARG A 113 3.67 19.89 4.74
CA ARG A 113 3.18 20.91 3.80
C ARG A 113 2.25 21.94 4.44
N GLY A 114 1.51 21.56 5.48
CA GLY A 114 0.61 22.44 6.23
C GLY A 114 1.30 23.28 7.31
N GLY A 115 2.50 22.86 7.76
CA GLY A 115 3.29 23.54 8.79
C GLY A 115 4.11 24.75 8.32
N VAL A 116 4.15 25.05 7.02
CA VAL A 116 4.78 26.27 6.48
C VAL A 116 3.75 27.41 6.43
N ARG A 117 3.14 27.74 7.58
CA ARG A 117 2.33 28.96 7.72
C ARG A 117 2.30 29.43 9.17
N GLY A 118 3.34 30.14 9.57
CA GLY A 118 3.34 30.92 10.80
C GLY A 118 4.69 30.90 11.50
N GLU A 119 5.56 31.84 11.14
CA GLU A 119 6.36 32.65 12.07
C GLU A 119 7.16 33.66 11.25
N VAL A 120 6.55 34.82 11.06
CA VAL A 120 7.27 36.09 10.92
C VAL A 120 6.55 37.02 11.88
N GLU A 121 7.08 37.12 13.11
CA GLU A 121 6.86 38.31 13.94
C GLU A 121 7.71 39.47 13.43
#